data_AF-A0A2M7JGV0-F1
#
_entry.id   AF-A0A2M7JGV0-F1
#
_cell.length_a   1.000
_cell.length_b   1.000
_cell.length_c   1.000
_cell.angle_alpha   90.00
_cell.angle_beta   90.00
_cell.angle_gamma   90.00
#
_symmetry.space_group_name_H-M   'P 1'
#
loop_
_entity.id
_entity.type
_entity.pdbx_description
1 polymer ?
#
loop_
_entity_poly.entity_id
_entity_poly.type
_entity_poly.pdbx_seq_one_letter_code
_entity_poly.pdbx_strand_id
1 'polypeptide(L)'
;YVFTVAYEQRKSLMVERYKISEEEAEKIIKNKENQRACVAQKIFGVEIDNPALYHIALNTSRVPFEWAFESVAGLFSRFLERI
;
A
#
# COMPACT_ATOMS: atom_id res chain seq x y z
N TYR A 1 4.37 5.06 -6.72
CA TYR A 1 3.08 5.23 -6.04
C TYR A 1 3.04 4.26 -4.86
N VAL A 2 2.31 4.59 -3.80
CA VAL A 2 2.03 3.65 -2.71
C VAL A 2 0.53 3.66 -2.42
N PHE A 3 -0.05 2.47 -2.27
CA PHE A 3 -1.44 2.30 -1.85
C PHE A 3 -1.47 1.94 -0.37
N THR A 4 -2.25 2.69 0.40
CA THR A 4 -2.44 2.49 1.84
C THR A 4 -3.88 2.07 2.08
N VAL A 5 -4.07 1.09 2.97
CA VAL A 5 -5.39 0.62 3.41
C VAL A 5 -5.35 0.55 4.94
N ALA A 6 -6.41 1.03 5.57
CA ALA A 6 -6.63 0.93 7.01
C ALA A 6 -6.43 -0.51 7.50
N TYR A 7 -5.77 -0.66 8.65
CA TYR A 7 -5.41 -1.96 9.21
C TYR A 7 -6.64 -2.88 9.39
N GLU A 8 -7.72 -2.35 9.96
CA GLU A 8 -8.97 -3.10 10.18
C GLU A 8 -9.59 -3.63 8.88
N GLN A 9 -9.59 -2.83 7.82
CA GLN A 9 -10.09 -3.28 6.51
C GLN A 9 -9.20 -4.35 5.87
N ARG A 10 -7.88 -4.31 6.13
CA ARG A 10 -6.98 -5.38 5.68
C ARG A 10 -7.23 -6.67 6.43
N LYS A 11 -7.46 -6.60 7.75
CA LYS A 11 -7.83 -7.76 8.57
C LYS A 11 -9.14 -8.38 8.10
N SER A 12 -10.20 -7.59 7.96
CA SER A 12 -11.51 -8.09 7.51
C SER A 12 -11.42 -8.76 6.15
N LEU A 13 -10.71 -8.13 5.19
CA LEU A 13 -10.46 -8.70 3.88
C LEU A 13 -9.70 -10.04 3.95
N MET A 14 -8.73 -10.16 4.86
CA MET A 14 -7.99 -11.40 5.03
C MET A 14 -8.85 -12.53 5.58
N VAL A 15 -9.65 -12.25 6.61
CA VAL A 15 -10.59 -13.23 7.19
C VAL A 15 -11.63 -13.65 6.15
N GLU A 16 -12.22 -12.69 5.44
CA GLU A 16 -13.27 -12.97 4.45
C GLU A 16 -12.76 -13.76 3.24
N ARG A 17 -11.60 -13.37 2.70
CA ARG A 17 -11.07 -13.91 1.44
C ARG A 17 -10.30 -15.21 1.62
N TYR A 18 -9.51 -15.32 2.70
CA TYR A 18 -8.65 -16.47 2.95
C TYR A 18 -9.24 -17.44 3.98
N LYS A 19 -10.38 -17.09 4.61
CA LYS A 19 -11.07 -17.94 5.61
C LYS A 19 -10.18 -18.36 6.78
N ILE A 20 -9.29 -17.45 7.18
CA ILE A 20 -8.39 -17.62 8.33
C ILE A 20 -8.94 -16.93 9.57
N SER A 21 -8.41 -17.27 10.74
CA SER A 21 -8.74 -16.58 11.99
C SER A 21 -8.25 -15.13 11.99
N GLU A 22 -8.87 -14.29 12.81
CA GLU A 22 -8.42 -12.90 12.99
C GLU A 22 -6.97 -12.86 13.49
N GLU A 23 -6.63 -13.64 14.52
CA GLU A 23 -5.26 -13.72 15.06
C GLU A 23 -4.23 -14.11 13.99
N GLU A 24 -4.58 -15.05 13.11
CA GLU A 24 -3.71 -15.45 12.01
C GLU A 24 -3.57 -14.34 10.95
N ALA A 25 -4.66 -13.61 10.65
CA ALA A 25 -4.60 -12.44 9.78
C ALA A 25 -3.67 -11.36 10.35
N GLU A 26 -3.76 -11.05 11.66
CA GLU A 26 -2.89 -10.07 12.32
C GLU A 26 -1.42 -10.47 12.21
N LYS A 27 -1.13 -11.74 12.53
CA LYS A 27 0.23 -12.29 12.46
C LYS A 27 0.80 -12.20 11.05
N ILE A 28 0.01 -12.53 10.02
CA ILE A 28 0.44 -12.46 8.63
C ILE A 28 0.70 -11.01 8.21
N ILE A 29 -0.23 -10.09 8.51
CA ILE A 29 -0.08 -8.66 8.18
C ILE A 29 1.20 -8.10 8.79
N LYS A 30 1.36 -8.27 10.10
CA LYS A 30 2.52 -7.76 10.85
C LYS A 30 3.83 -8.34 10.33
N ASN A 31 3.87 -9.64 10.03
CA ASN A 31 5.06 -10.27 9.46
C ASN A 31 5.40 -9.71 8.08
N LYS A 32 4.40 -9.48 7.22
CA LYS A 32 4.61 -8.91 5.89
C LYS A 32 5.07 -7.45 5.93
N GLU A 33 4.50 -6.65 6.83
CA GLU A 33 4.93 -5.26 7.05
C GLU A 33 6.38 -5.21 7.56
N ASN A 34 6.72 -6.01 8.56
CA ASN A 34 8.08 -6.11 9.08
C ASN A 34 9.09 -6.55 8.02
N GLN A 35 8.72 -7.53 7.17
CA GLN A 35 9.57 -7.97 6.07
C GLN A 35 9.82 -6.83 5.07
N ARG A 36 8.78 -6.08 4.70
CA ARG A 36 8.89 -4.93 3.79
C ARG A 36 9.76 -3.82 4.36
N ALA A 37 9.53 -3.43 5.61
CA ALA A 37 10.33 -2.42 6.30
C ALA A 37 11.80 -2.84 6.43
N CYS A 38 12.06 -4.10 6.78
CA CYS A 38 13.41 -4.65 6.89
C CYS A 38 14.17 -4.58 5.56
N VAL A 39 13.53 -4.97 4.46
CA VAL A 39 14.14 -4.90 3.12
C VAL A 39 14.45 -3.45 2.73
N ALA A 40 13.50 -2.54 2.92
CA ALA A 40 13.70 -1.13 2.59
C ALA A 40 14.84 -0.50 3.40
N GLN A 41 14.87 -0.78 4.71
CA GLN A 41 15.91 -0.26 5.58
C GLN A 41 17.28 -0.86 5.25
N LYS A 42 17.38 -2.18 5.02
CA LYS A 42 18.66 -2.84 4.77
C LYS A 42 19.27 -2.50 3.41
N ILE A 43 18.44 -2.36 2.39
CA ILE A 43 18.92 -2.15 1.01
C ILE A 43 19.08 -0.66 0.71
N PHE A 44 18.11 0.16 1.12
CA PHE A 44 18.04 1.55 0.71
C PHE A 44 18.26 2.54 1.87
N GLY A 45 18.28 2.07 3.13
CA GLY A 45 18.43 2.94 4.30
C GLY A 45 17.23 3.86 4.54
N VAL A 46 16.05 3.53 3.99
CA VAL A 46 14.85 4.38 4.04
C VAL A 46 13.72 3.73 4.83
N GLU A 47 12.90 4.57 5.46
CA GLU A 47 11.62 4.18 6.04
C GLU A 47 10.56 4.06 4.94
N ILE A 48 10.17 2.83 4.56
CA ILE A 48 9.27 2.58 3.42
C ILE A 48 7.89 3.24 3.54
N ASP A 49 7.45 3.55 4.75
CA ASP A 49 6.15 4.18 4.98
C ASP A 49 6.21 5.72 4.90
N ASN A 50 7.41 6.30 4.70
CA ASN A 50 7.58 7.73 4.47
C ASN A 50 6.92 8.15 3.14
N PRO A 51 5.88 9.01 3.16
CA PRO A 51 5.19 9.44 1.94
C PRO A 51 6.09 10.19 0.96
N ALA A 52 7.15 10.85 1.44
CA ALA A 52 8.07 11.62 0.61
C ALA A 52 8.88 10.74 -0.37
N LEU A 53 8.91 9.42 -0.17
CA LEU A 53 9.55 8.47 -1.10
C LEU A 53 8.74 8.28 -2.39
N TYR A 54 7.50 8.75 -2.45
CA TYR A 54 6.59 8.48 -3.56
C TYR A 54 6.08 9.76 -4.20
N HIS A 55 6.02 9.78 -5.53
CA HIS A 55 5.36 10.86 -6.29
C HIS A 55 3.86 10.98 -5.96
N ILE A 56 3.23 9.89 -5.51
CA ILE A 56 1.82 9.86 -5.10
C ILE A 56 1.59 8.73 -4.09
N ALA A 57 0.85 9.04 -3.02
CA ALA A 57 0.35 8.09 -2.02
C ALA A 57 -1.17 8.17 -1.98
N LEU A 58 -1.85 7.03 -2.09
CA LEU A 58 -3.31 6.96 -2.16
C LEU A 58 -3.85 6.09 -1.03
N ASN A 59 -4.90 6.58 -0.36
CA ASN A 59 -5.63 5.82 0.66
C ASN A 59 -6.84 5.14 0.03
N THR A 60 -6.67 3.87 -0.35
CA THR A 60 -7.71 3.09 -1.02
C THR A 60 -8.78 2.57 -0.08
N SER A 61 -8.70 2.87 1.23
CA SER A 61 -9.84 2.73 2.15
C SER A 61 -10.90 3.82 1.95
N ARG A 62 -10.51 4.95 1.36
CA ARG A 62 -11.37 6.12 1.15
C ARG A 62 -11.59 6.44 -0.32
N VAL A 63 -10.67 5.99 -1.18
CA VAL A 63 -10.69 6.23 -2.61
C VAL A 63 -11.03 4.91 -3.32
N PRO A 64 -12.10 4.86 -4.14
CA PRO A 64 -12.40 3.70 -4.99
C PRO A 64 -11.23 3.32 -5.88
N PHE A 65 -11.13 2.04 -6.22
CA PHE A 65 -10.02 1.52 -7.00
C PHE A 65 -9.90 2.21 -8.38
N GLU A 66 -11.03 2.45 -9.04
CA GLU A 66 -11.12 3.12 -10.34
C GLU A 66 -10.52 4.53 -10.28
N TRP A 67 -10.85 5.29 -9.23
CA TRP A 67 -10.32 6.64 -9.03
C TRP A 67 -8.82 6.62 -8.76
N ALA A 68 -8.36 5.62 -7.99
CA ALA A 68 -6.93 5.45 -7.72
C ALA A 68 -6.16 5.13 -9.02
N PHE A 69 -6.72 4.29 -9.88
CA PHE A 69 -6.19 3.98 -11.21
C PHE A 69 -6.12 5.23 -12.09
N GLU A 70 -7.24 5.93 -12.25
CA GLU A 70 -7.34 7.15 -13.06
C GLU A 70 -6.35 8.23 -12.57
N SER A 71 -6.20 8.37 -11.25
CA SER A 71 -5.27 9.34 -10.65
C SER A 71 -3.82 9.04 -11.01
N VAL A 72 -3.40 7.77 -10.94
CA VAL A 72 -2.03 7.36 -11.29
C VAL A 72 -1.81 7.43 -12.79
N ALA A 73 -2.75 6.94 -13.60
CA ALA A 73 -2.66 6.99 -15.05
C ALA A 73 -2.59 8.45 -15.55
N GLY A 74 -3.46 9.32 -15.05
CA GLY A 74 -3.47 10.74 -15.41
C GLY A 74 -2.20 11.48 -14.97
N LEU A 75 -1.61 11.13 -13.82
CA LEU A 75 -0.31 11.68 -13.42
C LEU A 75 0.79 11.25 -14.41
N PHE A 76 0.78 9.99 -14.83
CA PHE A 76 1.76 9.47 -15.78
C PHE A 76 1.61 10.08 -17.18
N SER A 77 0.39 10.25 -17.68
CA SER A 77 0.14 10.94 -18.96
C SER A 77 0.71 12.35 -18.97
N ARG A 78 0.46 13.14 -17.91
CA ARG A 78 1.03 14.49 -17.77
C ARG A 78 2.56 14.51 -17.69
N PHE A 79 3.16 13.44 -17.17
CA PHE A 79 4.62 13.30 -17.15
C PHE A 79 5.16 13.06 -18.56
N LEU A 80 4.50 12.22 -19.37
CA LEU A 80 4.89 11.98 -20.76
C LEU A 80 4.73 13.21 -21.65
N GLU A 81 3.65 13.98 -21.49
CA GLU A 81 3.40 15.21 -22.25
C GLU A 81 4.41 16.33 -21.97
N ARG A 82 5.19 16.20 -20.89
CA ARG A 82 6.23 17.16 -20.48
C ARG A 82 7.62 16.84 -21.05
N ILE A 83 7.79 15.68 -21.67
CA ILE A 83 9.03 15.22 -22.34
C ILE A 83 8.88 15.50 -23.83
#